data_AF-A0A928G0Z5-F1
#
_entry.id   AF-A0A928G0Z5-F1
#
_cell.length_a   1.000
_cell.length_b   1.000
_cell.length_c   1.000
_cell.angle_alpha   90.00
_cell.angle_beta   90.00
_cell.angle_gamma   90.00
#
_symmetry.space_group_name_H-M   'P 1'
#
loop_
_entity.id
_entity.type
_entity.pdbx_description
1 polymer ?
#
loop_
_entity_poly.entity_id
_entity_poly.type
_entity_poly.pdbx_seq_one_letter_code
_entity_poly.pdbx_strand_id
1 'polypeptide(L)'
;MKRCSPILIIILLTTILHVGCSRDTYYDDATHRRDIAYLWSLSKDNSIAIKEVATIRGMVAANDKHGEITHSIVVVDESGGIEIAIDAENIDDIIPLYSTVEVKVAGLYIGRQGKKCILGTRPTSEYVVDRIKERDLALYMTILDREQLIAPKRMDIGDIDNRHMLHYIYIEEAQFIDEEQGLTWCDCDDEGRYIESIRHITDGTNTLRVACSAECSYASAKIPSGKHMFYGIVDYVKGDIALRIVDNQTLSLSVR
;
A
#
# COMPACT_ATOMS: atom_id res chain seq x y z
N MET A 1 31.13 19.52 84.15
CA MET A 1 29.85 19.80 84.85
C MET A 1 28.82 20.24 83.84
N LYS A 2 27.64 19.62 83.91
CA LYS A 2 26.48 19.79 83.03
C LYS A 2 26.00 21.26 82.96
N ARG A 3 25.54 21.69 81.78
CA ARG A 3 24.24 22.37 81.62
C ARG A 3 23.78 22.37 80.14
N CYS A 4 22.58 21.85 79.94
CA CYS A 4 21.80 21.80 78.71
C CYS A 4 21.26 23.19 78.30
N SER A 5 21.03 23.39 77.00
CA SER A 5 19.70 23.80 76.48
C SER A 5 19.62 23.55 74.96
N PRO A 6 18.43 23.27 74.38
CA PRO A 6 18.27 22.74 73.03
C PRO A 6 18.11 23.85 71.99
N ILE A 7 18.68 23.66 70.79
CA ILE A 7 18.38 24.52 69.64
C ILE A 7 17.44 23.76 68.70
N LEU A 8 16.26 24.36 68.59
CA LEU A 8 15.12 24.08 67.74
C LEU A 8 15.52 24.00 66.25
N ILE A 9 15.35 22.83 65.61
CA ILE A 9 15.47 22.69 64.16
C ILE A 9 14.15 23.17 63.53
N ILE A 10 14.20 24.35 62.90
CA ILE A 10 13.11 24.87 62.07
C ILE A 10 13.25 24.22 60.68
N ILE A 11 12.38 23.26 60.36
CA ILE A 11 12.25 22.73 59.00
C ILE A 11 11.40 23.73 58.22
N LEU A 12 12.05 24.47 57.32
CA LEU A 12 11.38 25.38 56.38
C LEU A 12 10.66 24.53 55.31
N LEU A 13 9.35 24.36 55.44
CA LEU A 13 8.49 23.82 54.39
C LEU A 13 8.44 24.84 53.24
N THR A 14 9.24 24.64 52.20
CA THR A 14 9.02 25.33 50.92
C THR A 14 7.88 24.63 50.19
N THR A 15 6.69 25.22 50.26
CA THR A 15 5.55 24.88 49.40
C THR A 15 5.91 25.20 47.95
N ILE A 16 6.30 24.18 47.19
CA ILE A 16 6.43 24.28 45.74
C ILE A 16 5.02 24.40 45.16
N LEU A 17 4.65 25.61 44.75
CA LEU A 17 3.53 25.86 43.86
C LEU A 17 3.74 24.99 42.61
N HIS A 18 2.97 23.91 42.49
CA HIS A 18 2.80 23.20 41.22
C HIS A 18 2.04 24.13 40.28
N VAL A 19 2.78 24.93 39.52
CA VAL A 19 2.28 25.41 38.23
C VAL A 19 2.09 24.16 37.40
N GLY A 20 0.82 23.76 37.25
CA GLY A 20 0.40 22.69 36.37
C GLY A 20 0.75 23.07 34.94
N CYS A 21 1.96 22.70 34.51
CA CYS A 21 2.27 22.59 33.11
C CYS A 21 1.54 21.33 32.64
N SER A 22 0.47 21.52 31.87
CA SER A 22 -0.25 20.45 31.19
C SER A 22 0.79 19.61 30.47
N ARG A 23 1.02 18.40 31.00
CA ARG A 23 1.75 17.37 30.29
C ARG A 23 0.83 16.99 29.14
N ASP A 24 1.05 17.56 27.96
CA ASP A 24 0.56 16.96 26.73
C ASP A 24 1.06 15.52 26.75
N THR A 25 0.12 14.60 26.96
CA THR A 25 0.38 13.18 26.82
C THR A 25 0.77 12.99 25.37
N TYR A 26 2.06 12.90 25.12
CA TYR A 26 2.59 12.28 23.92
C TYR A 26 1.98 10.87 23.88
N TYR A 27 0.89 10.72 23.13
CA TYR A 27 0.29 9.42 22.85
C TYR A 27 1.40 8.61 22.19
N ASP A 28 1.87 7.57 22.87
CA ASP A 28 2.82 6.63 22.28
C ASP A 28 2.09 5.79 21.22
N ASP A 29 2.00 6.39 20.02
CA ASP A 29 1.37 5.85 18.82
C ASP A 29 1.90 4.46 18.43
N ALA A 30 3.12 4.12 18.86
CA ALA A 30 3.71 2.81 18.61
C ALA A 30 2.99 1.65 19.33
N THR A 31 2.24 1.91 20.41
CA THR A 31 1.62 0.86 21.24
C THR A 31 0.46 0.15 20.53
N HIS A 32 -0.14 0.77 19.49
CA HIS A 32 -1.30 0.23 18.78
C HIS A 32 -1.05 -0.02 17.29
N ARG A 33 0.22 -0.02 16.87
CA ARG A 33 0.59 -0.30 15.49
C ARG A 33 0.49 -1.79 15.20
N ARG A 34 -0.08 -2.11 14.05
CA ARG A 34 -0.16 -3.45 13.47
C ARG A 34 0.58 -3.48 12.13
N ASP A 35 1.04 -4.66 11.75
CA ASP A 35 1.50 -4.91 10.41
C ASP A 35 0.31 -5.19 9.48
N ILE A 36 0.55 -5.09 8.18
CA ILE A 36 -0.47 -5.37 7.16
C ILE A 36 -0.89 -6.85 7.18
N ALA A 37 0.04 -7.78 7.45
CA ALA A 37 -0.26 -9.20 7.57
C ALA A 37 -1.30 -9.50 8.68
N TYR A 38 -1.29 -8.76 9.78
CA TYR A 38 -2.32 -8.85 10.81
C TYR A 38 -3.69 -8.51 10.26
N LEU A 39 -3.82 -7.42 9.48
CA LEU A 39 -5.10 -7.09 8.84
C LEU A 39 -5.57 -8.20 7.90
N TRP A 40 -4.66 -8.78 7.11
CA TRP A 40 -4.96 -9.94 6.27
C TRP A 40 -5.56 -11.10 7.07
N SER A 41 -5.09 -11.34 8.31
CA SER A 41 -5.60 -12.37 9.21
C SER A 41 -7.05 -12.10 9.69
N LEU A 42 -7.48 -10.84 9.68
CA LEU A 42 -8.86 -10.45 10.01
C LEU A 42 -9.82 -10.67 8.84
N SER A 43 -9.31 -10.66 7.61
CA SER A 43 -10.12 -10.80 6.40
C SER A 43 -10.84 -12.14 6.35
N LYS A 44 -12.10 -12.12 5.92
CA LYS A 44 -12.88 -13.31 5.57
C LYS A 44 -13.53 -13.10 4.22
N ASP A 45 -14.23 -14.11 3.72
CA ASP A 45 -14.96 -14.02 2.44
C ASP A 45 -16.02 -12.89 2.45
N ASN A 46 -16.56 -12.57 3.63
CA ASN A 46 -17.45 -11.42 3.84
C ASN A 46 -16.71 -10.23 4.46
N SER A 47 -17.23 -9.03 4.22
CA SER A 47 -16.77 -7.79 4.83
C SER A 47 -16.96 -7.74 6.35
N ILE A 48 -15.95 -7.28 7.08
CA ILE A 48 -15.93 -7.21 8.55
C ILE A 48 -15.51 -5.81 9.00
N ALA A 49 -16.27 -5.25 9.95
CA ALA A 49 -15.89 -4.02 10.64
C ALA A 49 -14.69 -4.25 11.56
N ILE A 50 -13.65 -3.44 11.40
CA ILE A 50 -12.50 -3.42 12.31
C ILE A 50 -12.87 -2.59 13.52
N LYS A 51 -13.00 -3.25 14.68
CA LYS A 51 -13.36 -2.58 15.95
C LYS A 51 -12.15 -2.17 16.78
N GLU A 52 -11.00 -2.78 16.51
CA GLU A 52 -9.77 -2.51 17.25
C GLU A 52 -9.27 -1.10 16.91
N VAL A 53 -8.92 -0.34 17.94
CA VAL A 53 -8.25 0.95 17.80
C VAL A 53 -6.77 0.69 17.53
N ALA A 54 -6.42 0.65 16.25
CA ALA A 54 -5.08 0.38 15.76
C ALA A 54 -4.75 1.26 14.54
N THR A 55 -3.46 1.35 14.24
CA THR A 55 -2.94 1.93 13.01
C THR A 55 -2.12 0.90 12.24
N ILE A 56 -2.13 1.00 10.91
CA ILE A 56 -1.05 0.45 10.07
C ILE A 56 -0.24 1.61 9.51
N ARG A 57 1.04 1.36 9.21
CA ARG A 57 1.92 2.35 8.59
C ARG A 57 2.66 1.68 7.44
N GLY A 58 2.70 2.34 6.29
CA GLY A 58 3.39 1.80 5.13
C GLY A 58 3.60 2.83 4.02
N MET A 59 4.34 2.41 3.01
CA MET A 59 4.62 3.22 1.82
C MET A 59 3.54 3.00 0.77
N VAL A 60 3.14 4.05 0.06
CA VAL A 60 2.23 3.94 -1.08
C VAL A 60 3.01 3.45 -2.29
N ALA A 61 2.88 2.17 -2.61
CA ALA A 61 3.58 1.54 -3.74
C ALA A 61 2.80 1.66 -5.06
N ALA A 62 1.50 1.97 -4.99
CA ALA A 62 0.66 2.13 -6.17
C ALA A 62 -0.51 3.08 -5.89
N ASN A 63 -0.89 3.85 -6.90
CA ASN A 63 -2.07 4.71 -6.96
C ASN A 63 -2.48 4.90 -8.43
N ASP A 64 -3.32 5.90 -8.71
CA ASP A 64 -3.89 6.16 -10.03
C ASP A 64 -3.00 6.97 -10.97
N LYS A 65 -1.80 7.39 -10.55
CA LYS A 65 -0.85 8.21 -11.34
C LYS A 65 -0.67 7.73 -12.78
N HIS A 66 -0.58 6.41 -12.95
CA HIS A 66 -0.36 5.77 -14.24
C HIS A 66 -1.60 5.09 -14.81
N GLY A 67 -2.76 5.16 -14.13
CA GLY A 67 -4.03 4.57 -14.55
C GLY A 67 -4.16 3.06 -14.33
N GLU A 68 -3.18 2.43 -13.66
CA GLU A 68 -3.20 0.98 -13.42
C GLU A 68 -4.05 0.58 -12.20
N ILE A 69 -4.13 1.45 -11.20
CA ILE A 69 -4.89 1.23 -9.98
C ILE A 69 -5.75 2.46 -9.74
N THR A 70 -6.97 2.45 -10.27
CA THR A 70 -7.88 3.60 -10.17
C THR A 70 -8.81 3.45 -8.98
N HIS A 71 -9.13 4.58 -8.34
CA HIS A 71 -9.98 4.63 -7.15
C HIS A 71 -9.48 3.78 -5.96
N SER A 72 -8.17 3.56 -5.90
CA SER A 72 -7.53 2.92 -4.77
C SER A 72 -6.04 3.25 -4.71
N ILE A 73 -5.44 2.99 -3.55
CA ILE A 73 -4.00 2.93 -3.38
C ILE A 73 -3.60 1.56 -2.86
N VAL A 74 -2.36 1.15 -3.11
CA VAL A 74 -1.75 -0.01 -2.44
C VAL A 74 -0.69 0.50 -1.48
N VAL A 75 -0.90 0.23 -0.19
CA VAL A 75 0.04 0.52 0.89
C VAL A 75 0.81 -0.75 1.21
N VAL A 76 2.13 -0.65 1.38
CA VAL A 76 3.02 -1.77 1.67
C VAL A 76 3.90 -1.52 2.89
N ASP A 77 4.17 -2.59 3.64
CA ASP A 77 5.17 -2.67 4.69
C ASP A 77 6.04 -3.93 4.49
N GLU A 78 6.89 -4.28 5.46
CA GLU A 78 7.75 -5.47 5.38
C GLU A 78 6.97 -6.80 5.35
N SER A 79 5.71 -6.79 5.77
CA SER A 79 4.85 -7.98 5.89
C SER A 79 3.99 -8.25 4.65
N GLY A 80 3.80 -7.25 3.78
CA GLY A 80 3.02 -7.36 2.55
C GLY A 80 2.34 -6.05 2.15
N GLY A 81 1.27 -6.15 1.37
CA GLY A 81 0.50 -4.98 0.93
C GLY A 81 -1.00 -5.11 1.15
N ILE A 82 -1.68 -3.97 1.17
CA ILE A 82 -3.13 -3.87 1.27
C ILE A 82 -3.67 -2.77 0.37
N GLU A 83 -4.78 -3.07 -0.30
CA GLU A 83 -5.46 -2.12 -1.15
C GLU A 83 -6.47 -1.32 -0.31
N ILE A 84 -6.52 -0.01 -0.50
CA ILE A 84 -7.45 0.88 0.18
C ILE A 84 -8.30 1.56 -0.88
N ALA A 85 -9.61 1.30 -0.85
CA ALA A 85 -10.57 1.82 -1.80
C ALA A 85 -10.91 3.29 -1.48
N ILE A 86 -10.79 4.18 -2.47
CA ILE A 86 -10.95 5.63 -2.32
C ILE A 86 -11.88 6.17 -3.42
N ASP A 87 -12.85 6.99 -3.03
CA ASP A 87 -13.79 7.65 -3.93
C ASP A 87 -13.26 9.04 -4.23
N ALA A 88 -12.24 9.08 -5.07
CA ALA A 88 -11.55 10.27 -5.56
C ALA A 88 -10.95 9.97 -6.94
N GLU A 89 -10.71 11.03 -7.70
CA GLU A 89 -9.89 11.03 -8.92
C GLU A 89 -8.58 11.77 -8.62
N ASN A 90 -7.50 11.48 -9.36
CA ASN A 90 -6.18 12.07 -9.17
C ASN A 90 -5.68 11.90 -7.72
N ILE A 91 -5.83 10.68 -7.21
CA ILE A 91 -5.38 10.32 -5.87
C ILE A 91 -3.88 10.58 -5.72
N ASP A 92 -3.09 10.48 -6.80
CA ASP A 92 -1.67 10.78 -6.78
C ASP A 92 -1.30 12.23 -6.42
N ASP A 93 -2.17 13.20 -6.68
CA ASP A 93 -1.99 14.59 -6.24
C ASP A 93 -2.19 14.74 -4.72
N ILE A 94 -3.06 13.91 -4.13
CA ILE A 94 -3.40 13.94 -2.70
C ILE A 94 -2.43 13.05 -1.91
N ILE A 95 -2.17 11.85 -2.41
CA ILE A 95 -1.40 10.76 -1.81
C ILE A 95 -0.39 10.26 -2.86
N PRO A 96 0.78 10.92 -2.98
CA PRO A 96 1.78 10.58 -3.99
C PRO A 96 2.38 9.19 -3.80
N LEU A 97 2.84 8.59 -4.90
CA LEU A 97 3.67 7.38 -4.85
C LEU A 97 4.89 7.60 -3.95
N TYR A 98 5.26 6.53 -3.24
CA TYR A 98 6.38 6.48 -2.31
C TYR A 98 6.24 7.39 -1.08
N SER A 99 5.10 8.06 -0.90
CA SER A 99 4.76 8.69 0.38
C SER A 99 4.53 7.62 1.44
N THR A 100 4.82 7.96 2.70
CA THR A 100 4.47 7.10 3.83
C THR A 100 3.15 7.57 4.41
N VAL A 101 2.24 6.62 4.63
CA VAL A 101 0.94 6.89 5.21
C VAL A 101 0.77 6.10 6.50
N GLU A 102 0.11 6.74 7.46
CA GLU A 102 -0.45 6.07 8.63
C GLU A 102 -1.96 6.01 8.50
N VAL A 103 -2.52 4.82 8.65
CA VAL A 103 -3.95 4.55 8.45
C VAL A 103 -4.55 4.03 9.75
N LYS A 104 -5.48 4.80 10.31
CA LYS A 104 -6.36 4.39 11.41
C LYS A 104 -7.39 3.43 10.86
N VAL A 105 -7.39 2.19 11.36
CA VAL A 105 -8.23 1.12 10.82
C VAL A 105 -9.56 0.96 11.55
N ALA A 106 -9.69 1.53 12.76
CA ALA A 106 -10.94 1.47 13.52
C ALA A 106 -12.09 2.13 12.77
N GLY A 107 -13.20 1.40 12.64
CA GLY A 107 -14.40 1.88 11.92
C GLY A 107 -14.35 1.65 10.40
N LEU A 108 -13.18 1.30 9.84
CA LEU A 108 -13.08 0.78 8.48
C LEU A 108 -13.56 -0.68 8.42
N TYR A 109 -13.80 -1.12 7.20
CA TYR A 109 -14.19 -2.48 6.86
C TYR A 109 -13.10 -3.12 6.03
N ILE A 110 -12.86 -4.40 6.28
CA ILE A 110 -11.96 -5.24 5.51
C ILE A 110 -12.74 -6.41 4.90
N GLY A 111 -12.44 -6.74 3.65
CA GLY A 111 -12.96 -7.97 3.05
C GLY A 111 -12.07 -8.48 1.93
N ARG A 112 -12.50 -9.57 1.30
CA ARG A 112 -11.79 -10.20 0.17
C ARG A 112 -12.46 -9.93 -1.16
N GLN A 113 -11.73 -9.29 -2.06
CA GLN A 113 -12.11 -9.14 -3.46
C GLN A 113 -11.22 -10.09 -4.29
N GLY A 114 -11.79 -11.19 -4.78
CA GLY A 114 -10.99 -12.24 -5.42
C GLY A 114 -10.00 -12.88 -4.44
N LYS A 115 -8.70 -12.76 -4.70
CA LYS A 115 -7.62 -13.27 -3.82
C LYS A 115 -6.95 -12.19 -2.96
N LYS A 116 -7.35 -10.93 -3.10
CA LYS A 116 -6.76 -9.78 -2.38
C LYS A 116 -7.64 -9.26 -1.25
N CYS A 117 -7.00 -8.71 -0.22
CA CYS A 117 -7.68 -7.98 0.84
C CYS A 117 -7.82 -6.50 0.47
N ILE A 118 -8.99 -5.95 0.72
CA ILE A 118 -9.30 -4.54 0.45
C ILE A 118 -9.90 -3.89 1.69
N LEU A 119 -9.45 -2.67 1.99
CA LEU A 119 -10.00 -1.80 3.03
C LEU A 119 -10.90 -0.74 2.41
N GLY A 120 -11.96 -0.40 3.14
CA GLY A 120 -12.86 0.69 2.78
C GLY A 120 -13.82 1.02 3.91
N THR A 121 -14.94 1.65 3.58
CA THR A 121 -16.04 1.92 4.51
C THR A 121 -17.08 0.80 4.46
N ARG A 122 -18.08 0.91 5.34
CA ARG A 122 -19.17 -0.06 5.43
C ARG A 122 -19.82 -0.27 4.07
N PRO A 123 -19.88 -1.52 3.55
CA PRO A 123 -20.54 -1.77 2.26
C PRO A 123 -22.02 -1.42 2.35
N THR A 124 -22.51 -0.67 1.36
CA THR A 124 -23.94 -0.32 1.21
C THR A 124 -24.58 -0.97 -0.01
N SER A 125 -23.78 -1.57 -0.89
CA SER A 125 -24.22 -2.25 -2.11
C SER A 125 -23.51 -3.61 -2.27
N GLU A 126 -23.32 -4.06 -3.51
CA GLU A 126 -22.74 -5.38 -3.84
C GLU A 126 -21.22 -5.46 -3.69
N TYR A 127 -20.54 -4.32 -3.51
CA TYR A 127 -19.10 -4.29 -3.27
C TYR A 127 -18.76 -4.84 -1.87
N VAL A 128 -17.59 -5.48 -1.78
CA VAL A 128 -17.08 -6.06 -0.53
C VAL A 128 -16.80 -4.97 0.51
N VAL A 129 -16.41 -3.78 0.08
CA VAL A 129 -16.31 -2.56 0.88
C VAL A 129 -16.77 -1.39 0.02
N ASP A 130 -17.32 -0.36 0.64
CA ASP A 130 -17.53 0.91 -0.05
C ASP A 130 -16.22 1.72 -0.03
N ARG A 131 -16.01 2.58 -1.02
CA ARG A 131 -14.83 3.45 -1.09
C ARG A 131 -14.86 4.50 0.03
N ILE A 132 -13.69 4.91 0.54
CA ILE A 132 -13.55 6.04 1.45
C ILE A 132 -13.69 7.33 0.64
N LYS A 133 -14.63 8.19 0.99
CA LYS A 133 -14.81 9.48 0.30
C LYS A 133 -13.59 10.37 0.49
N GLU A 134 -13.20 11.08 -0.56
CA GLU A 134 -12.05 12.01 -0.51
C GLU A 134 -12.09 12.94 0.72
N ARG A 135 -13.25 13.59 0.96
CA ARG A 135 -13.49 14.49 2.09
C ARG A 135 -13.30 13.84 3.47
N ASP A 136 -13.42 12.52 3.55
CA ASP A 136 -13.34 11.73 4.78
C ASP A 136 -11.95 11.09 4.95
N LEU A 137 -11.05 11.20 3.96
CA LEU A 137 -9.70 10.60 4.01
C LEU A 137 -8.91 11.04 5.25
N ALA A 138 -8.93 12.33 5.58
CA ALA A 138 -8.19 12.88 6.72
C ALA A 138 -8.66 12.34 8.09
N LEU A 139 -9.83 11.68 8.15
CA LEU A 139 -10.30 11.00 9.36
C LEU A 139 -9.53 9.69 9.60
N TYR A 140 -9.11 9.04 8.52
CA TYR A 140 -8.50 7.70 8.56
C TYR A 140 -7.01 7.73 8.24
N MET A 141 -6.54 8.67 7.43
CA MET A 141 -5.20 8.64 6.86
C MET A 141 -4.43 9.93 7.16
N THR A 142 -3.17 9.79 7.50
CA THR A 142 -2.22 10.90 7.64
C THR A 142 -0.98 10.59 6.81
N ILE A 143 -0.61 11.52 5.94
CA ILE A 143 0.62 11.44 5.16
C ILE A 143 1.75 11.94 6.05
N LEU A 144 2.82 11.15 6.14
CA LEU A 144 3.99 11.44 6.95
C LEU A 144 5.13 11.95 6.06
N ASP A 145 5.87 12.93 6.55
CA ASP A 145 7.04 13.45 5.86
C ASP A 145 8.17 12.42 5.84
N ARG A 146 8.65 12.09 4.61
CA ARG A 146 9.89 11.33 4.29
C ARG A 146 10.37 10.34 5.36
N GLU A 147 9.82 9.15 5.30
CA GLU A 147 10.41 7.96 5.93
C GLU A 147 11.18 7.11 4.92
N GLN A 148 11.86 6.07 5.39
CA GLN A 148 12.62 5.14 4.57
C GLN A 148 11.74 4.45 3.52
N LEU A 149 12.20 4.43 2.26
CA LEU A 149 11.55 3.70 1.19
C LEU A 149 11.51 2.20 1.50
N ILE A 150 10.35 1.58 1.33
CA ILE A 150 10.23 0.12 1.35
C ILE A 150 10.69 -0.40 -0.01
N ALA A 151 11.84 -1.08 -0.01
CA ALA A 151 12.39 -1.66 -1.22
C ALA A 151 11.49 -2.81 -1.72
N PRO A 152 11.28 -2.94 -3.05
CA PRO A 152 10.55 -4.06 -3.60
C PRO A 152 11.29 -5.38 -3.32
N LYS A 153 10.53 -6.46 -3.08
CA LYS A 153 11.09 -7.78 -2.84
C LYS A 153 11.50 -8.44 -4.16
N ARG A 154 12.76 -8.87 -4.28
CA ARG A 154 13.23 -9.67 -5.42
C ARG A 154 12.51 -11.01 -5.46
N MET A 155 11.94 -11.39 -6.59
CA MET A 155 11.26 -12.67 -6.79
C MET A 155 11.58 -13.30 -8.15
N ASP A 156 11.67 -14.63 -8.19
CA ASP A 156 11.62 -15.40 -9.43
C ASP A 156 10.17 -15.67 -9.83
N ILE A 157 9.88 -15.76 -11.13
CA ILE A 157 8.51 -15.97 -11.62
C ILE A 157 7.90 -17.26 -11.04
N GLY A 158 8.68 -18.34 -10.99
CA GLY A 158 8.21 -19.64 -10.49
C GLY A 158 7.84 -19.68 -9.00
N ASP A 159 8.26 -18.69 -8.21
CA ASP A 159 8.00 -18.62 -6.77
C ASP A 159 6.77 -17.76 -6.43
N ILE A 160 6.19 -17.06 -7.42
CA ILE A 160 5.05 -16.18 -7.21
C ILE A 160 3.77 -17.01 -7.11
N ASP A 161 3.04 -16.80 -6.01
CA ASP A 161 1.77 -17.48 -5.74
C ASP A 161 0.80 -16.58 -4.95
N ASN A 162 -0.34 -17.13 -4.56
CA ASN A 162 -1.39 -16.42 -3.84
C ASN A 162 -0.97 -15.79 -2.50
N ARG A 163 0.15 -16.20 -1.89
CA ARG A 163 0.67 -15.60 -0.65
C ARG A 163 1.28 -14.22 -0.90
N HIS A 164 1.61 -13.93 -2.16
CA HIS A 164 2.29 -12.71 -2.58
C HIS A 164 1.33 -11.63 -3.06
N MET A 165 0.01 -11.85 -3.01
CA MET A 165 -0.98 -10.85 -3.39
C MET A 165 -0.70 -9.51 -2.70
N LEU A 166 -0.78 -8.44 -3.48
CA LEU A 166 -0.48 -7.05 -3.12
C LEU A 166 0.96 -6.77 -2.65
N HIS A 167 1.88 -7.74 -2.72
CA HIS A 167 3.27 -7.45 -2.45
C HIS A 167 3.88 -6.60 -3.56
N TYR A 168 4.71 -5.63 -3.16
CA TYR A 168 5.55 -4.88 -4.06
C TYR A 168 6.84 -5.65 -4.32
N ILE A 169 7.00 -6.09 -5.57
CA ILE A 169 8.08 -7.00 -5.97
C ILE A 169 8.86 -6.42 -7.15
N TYR A 170 10.03 -7.00 -7.37
CA TYR A 170 10.71 -6.87 -8.64
C TYR A 170 11.24 -8.21 -9.14
N ILE A 171 11.28 -8.35 -10.47
CA ILE A 171 11.77 -9.53 -11.17
C ILE A 171 12.94 -9.08 -12.05
N GLU A 172 14.05 -9.80 -11.96
CA GLU A 172 15.27 -9.50 -12.71
C GLU A 172 15.29 -10.29 -14.03
N GLU A 173 15.90 -9.70 -15.06
CA GLU A 173 16.25 -10.37 -16.31
C GLU A 173 15.10 -11.09 -17.06
N ALA A 174 13.85 -10.68 -16.82
CA ALA A 174 12.70 -11.17 -17.57
C ALA A 174 12.52 -10.39 -18.87
N GLN A 175 11.78 -10.93 -19.82
CA GLN A 175 11.42 -10.25 -21.08
C GLN A 175 10.01 -10.63 -21.50
N PHE A 176 9.36 -9.81 -22.31
CA PHE A 176 8.11 -10.23 -22.96
C PHE A 176 8.34 -11.41 -23.90
N ILE A 177 7.37 -12.33 -23.96
CA ILE A 177 7.46 -13.52 -24.84
C ILE A 177 7.59 -13.12 -26.32
N ASP A 178 8.22 -13.99 -27.11
CA ASP A 178 8.56 -13.71 -28.51
C ASP A 178 7.31 -13.41 -29.36
N GLU A 179 6.19 -14.08 -29.06
CA GLU A 179 4.92 -13.92 -29.77
C GLU A 179 4.28 -12.53 -29.59
N GLU A 180 4.62 -11.82 -28.52
CA GLU A 180 4.08 -10.50 -28.20
C GLU A 180 5.03 -9.36 -28.61
N GLN A 181 6.21 -9.66 -29.13
CA GLN A 181 7.18 -8.65 -29.52
C GLN A 181 6.61 -7.69 -30.58
N GLY A 182 6.78 -6.39 -30.32
CA GLY A 182 6.28 -5.33 -31.19
C GLY A 182 4.82 -4.91 -30.95
N LEU A 183 4.08 -5.62 -30.08
CA LEU A 183 2.77 -5.19 -29.61
C LEU A 183 2.87 -3.95 -28.71
N THR A 184 1.72 -3.30 -28.49
CA THR A 184 1.53 -2.25 -27.50
C THR A 184 1.12 -2.83 -26.15
N TRP A 185 1.17 -2.02 -25.09
CA TRP A 185 0.73 -2.44 -23.74
C TRP A 185 -0.75 -2.82 -23.70
N CYS A 186 -1.60 -2.03 -24.37
CA CYS A 186 -3.03 -2.33 -24.50
C CYS A 186 -3.39 -2.59 -25.96
N ASP A 187 -4.34 -3.49 -26.14
CA ASP A 187 -5.08 -3.68 -27.38
C ASP A 187 -6.22 -2.65 -27.46
N CYS A 188 -6.78 -2.49 -28.65
CA CYS A 188 -8.00 -1.70 -28.87
C CYS A 188 -9.18 -2.60 -29.25
N ASP A 189 -10.39 -2.18 -28.91
CA ASP A 189 -11.62 -2.71 -29.50
C ASP A 189 -11.81 -2.24 -30.96
N ASP A 190 -12.90 -2.69 -31.60
CA ASP A 190 -13.23 -2.33 -32.99
C ASP A 190 -13.44 -0.82 -33.22
N GLU A 191 -13.68 -0.06 -32.14
CA GLU A 191 -13.86 1.39 -32.16
C GLU A 191 -12.54 2.15 -31.89
N GLY A 192 -11.44 1.43 -31.69
CA GLY A 192 -10.12 2.00 -31.42
C GLY A 192 -9.90 2.42 -29.97
N ARG A 193 -10.80 2.05 -29.03
CA ARG A 193 -10.63 2.34 -27.60
C ARG A 193 -9.77 1.27 -26.94
N TYR A 194 -8.87 1.67 -26.05
CA TYR A 194 -8.07 0.71 -25.29
C TYR A 194 -8.95 -0.17 -24.41
N ILE A 195 -8.57 -1.44 -24.31
CA ILE A 195 -9.21 -2.43 -23.44
C ILE A 195 -8.20 -2.99 -22.44
N GLU A 196 -8.70 -3.58 -21.36
CA GLU A 196 -7.84 -4.26 -20.38
C GLU A 196 -7.16 -5.46 -21.06
N SER A 197 -5.85 -5.37 -21.19
CA SER A 197 -5.01 -6.36 -21.88
C SER A 197 -4.13 -7.11 -20.89
N ILE A 198 -3.75 -8.31 -21.31
CA ILE A 198 -2.75 -9.12 -20.62
C ILE A 198 -1.61 -9.33 -21.58
N ARG A 199 -0.40 -9.11 -21.08
CA ARG A 199 0.87 -9.47 -21.72
C ARG A 199 1.57 -10.53 -20.89
N HIS A 200 2.64 -11.10 -21.40
CA HIS A 200 3.33 -12.20 -20.75
C HIS A 200 4.84 -11.95 -20.76
N ILE A 201 5.43 -12.01 -19.56
CA ILE A 201 6.88 -11.98 -19.37
C ILE A 201 7.38 -13.37 -19.01
N THR A 202 8.61 -13.68 -19.40
CA THR A 202 9.27 -14.95 -19.13
C THR A 202 10.72 -14.76 -18.65
N ASP A 203 11.16 -15.64 -17.77
CA ASP A 203 12.56 -15.81 -17.36
C ASP A 203 13.29 -16.88 -18.21
N GLY A 204 12.61 -17.42 -19.23
CA GLY A 204 13.07 -18.51 -20.08
C GLY A 204 12.59 -19.90 -19.65
N THR A 205 12.05 -20.04 -18.43
CA THR A 205 11.50 -21.29 -17.89
C THR A 205 10.02 -21.16 -17.53
N ASN A 206 9.67 -20.08 -16.84
CA ASN A 206 8.33 -19.77 -16.37
C ASN A 206 7.79 -18.52 -17.06
N THR A 207 6.48 -18.34 -17.00
CA THR A 207 5.78 -17.19 -17.56
C THR A 207 4.89 -16.54 -16.50
N LEU A 208 4.89 -15.22 -16.45
CA LEU A 208 4.00 -14.42 -15.61
C LEU A 208 3.16 -13.49 -16.47
N ARG A 209 1.88 -13.34 -16.13
CA ARG A 209 0.97 -12.38 -16.75
C ARG A 209 1.30 -10.97 -16.26
N VAL A 210 1.25 -9.99 -17.15
CA VAL A 210 1.32 -8.56 -16.84
C VAL A 210 -0.02 -7.96 -17.24
N ALA A 211 -0.80 -7.54 -16.26
CA ALA A 211 -2.11 -6.93 -16.49
C ALA A 211 -1.93 -5.43 -16.75
N CYS A 212 -2.61 -4.94 -17.79
CA CYS A 212 -2.55 -3.55 -18.21
C CYS A 212 -3.97 -2.99 -18.23
N SER A 213 -4.22 -1.98 -17.39
CA SER A 213 -5.48 -1.25 -17.39
C SER A 213 -5.72 -0.54 -18.72
N ALA A 214 -6.96 -0.53 -19.20
CA ALA A 214 -7.37 0.26 -20.36
C ALA A 214 -7.10 1.78 -20.17
N GLU A 215 -7.05 2.21 -18.91
CA GLU A 215 -6.84 3.61 -18.52
C GLU A 215 -5.35 3.93 -18.34
N CYS A 216 -4.45 2.96 -18.54
CA CYS A 216 -3.04 3.19 -18.30
C CYS A 216 -2.45 4.25 -19.26
N SER A 217 -1.68 5.19 -18.72
CA SER A 217 -1.09 6.31 -19.47
C SER A 217 -0.15 5.88 -20.62
N TYR A 218 0.28 4.63 -20.62
CA TYR A 218 1.20 4.04 -21.59
C TYR A 218 0.58 2.98 -22.48
N ALA A 219 -0.76 2.89 -22.52
CA ALA A 219 -1.52 1.91 -23.31
C ALA A 219 -1.04 1.78 -24.77
N SER A 220 -0.71 2.90 -25.41
CA SER A 220 -0.27 2.97 -26.81
C SER A 220 1.23 2.73 -27.04
N ALA A 221 2.02 2.73 -25.97
CA ALA A 221 3.46 2.51 -26.09
C ALA A 221 3.73 1.06 -26.49
N LYS A 222 4.81 0.84 -27.24
CA LYS A 222 5.27 -0.52 -27.52
C LYS A 222 5.79 -1.17 -26.24
N ILE A 223 5.54 -2.46 -26.07
CA ILE A 223 6.19 -3.21 -25.01
C ILE A 223 7.71 -3.24 -25.28
N PRO A 224 8.55 -3.09 -24.25
CA PRO A 224 10.00 -3.07 -24.42
C PRO A 224 10.52 -4.45 -24.85
N SER A 225 11.46 -4.46 -25.80
CA SER A 225 12.16 -5.68 -26.24
C SER A 225 13.37 -5.97 -25.38
N GLY A 226 13.75 -7.26 -25.28
CA GLY A 226 14.90 -7.72 -24.51
C GLY A 226 14.62 -7.83 -23.01
N LYS A 227 15.68 -8.11 -22.25
CA LYS A 227 15.60 -8.34 -20.80
C LYS A 227 15.56 -7.04 -20.01
N HIS A 228 14.65 -6.95 -19.04
CA HIS A 228 14.44 -5.79 -18.18
C HIS A 228 14.18 -6.21 -16.72
N MET A 229 14.25 -5.23 -15.82
CA MET A 229 13.73 -5.37 -14.46
C MET A 229 12.25 -4.96 -14.44
N PHE A 230 11.38 -5.81 -13.91
CA PHE A 230 9.96 -5.53 -13.80
C PHE A 230 9.61 -5.22 -12.35
N TYR A 231 9.08 -4.02 -12.10
CA TYR A 231 8.63 -3.58 -10.78
C TYR A 231 7.11 -3.50 -10.76
N GLY A 232 6.47 -4.11 -9.78
CA GLY A 232 5.02 -4.17 -9.78
C GLY A 232 4.40 -4.74 -8.51
N ILE A 233 3.08 -4.68 -8.50
CA ILE A 233 2.25 -5.26 -7.46
C ILE A 233 1.68 -6.57 -8.00
N VAL A 234 1.84 -7.64 -7.23
CA VAL A 234 1.19 -8.92 -7.55
C VAL A 234 -0.32 -8.77 -7.31
N ASP A 235 -1.13 -9.11 -8.30
CA ASP A 235 -2.59 -9.01 -8.25
C ASP A 235 -3.25 -10.28 -8.83
N TYR A 236 -4.57 -10.33 -8.75
CA TYR A 236 -5.39 -11.40 -9.29
C TYR A 236 -6.37 -10.85 -10.31
N VAL A 237 -6.05 -11.02 -11.59
CA VAL A 237 -6.78 -10.42 -12.72
C VAL A 237 -7.32 -11.51 -13.62
N LYS A 238 -8.62 -11.44 -13.95
CA LYS A 238 -9.29 -12.41 -14.84
C LYS A 238 -9.05 -13.88 -14.46
N GLY A 239 -9.05 -14.17 -13.17
CA GLY A 239 -9.00 -15.54 -12.65
C GLY A 239 -7.61 -16.14 -12.46
N ASP A 240 -6.54 -15.35 -12.63
CA ASP A 240 -5.17 -15.83 -12.45
C ASP A 240 -4.25 -14.71 -11.94
N ILE A 241 -3.08 -15.09 -11.42
CA ILE A 241 -2.05 -14.17 -10.93
C ILE A 241 -1.54 -13.31 -12.09
N ALA A 242 -1.32 -12.03 -11.81
CA ALA A 242 -0.68 -11.10 -12.73
C ALA A 242 0.16 -10.08 -11.95
N LEU A 243 1.10 -9.46 -12.64
CA LEU A 243 1.81 -8.28 -12.18
C LEU A 243 1.13 -7.02 -12.75
N ARG A 244 0.82 -6.03 -11.91
CA ARG A 244 0.50 -4.66 -12.35
C ARG A 244 1.76 -3.81 -12.23
N ILE A 245 2.17 -3.18 -13.33
CA ILE A 245 3.35 -2.31 -13.34
C ILE A 245 2.99 -0.97 -12.69
N VAL A 246 3.67 -0.61 -11.62
CA VAL A 246 3.34 0.61 -10.85
C VAL A 246 4.21 1.80 -11.20
N ASP A 247 5.33 1.55 -11.87
CA ASP A 247 6.23 2.58 -12.39
C ASP A 247 6.91 2.05 -13.66
N ASN A 248 6.38 2.46 -14.82
CA ASN A 248 6.89 2.02 -16.11
C ASN A 248 8.23 2.67 -16.49
N GLN A 249 8.64 3.75 -15.83
CA GLN A 249 9.93 4.41 -16.08
C GLN A 249 11.07 3.59 -15.49
N THR A 250 10.78 2.76 -14.48
CA THR A 250 11.76 1.88 -13.84
C THR A 250 12.09 0.64 -14.68
N LEU A 251 11.32 0.36 -15.75
CA LEU A 251 11.66 -0.64 -16.77
C LEU A 251 12.95 -0.29 -17.56
N SER A 252 13.56 0.87 -17.33
CA SER A 252 14.71 1.40 -18.09
C SER A 252 16.09 1.21 -17.47
N LEU A 253 16.20 0.56 -16.29
CA LEU A 253 17.51 0.23 -15.72
C LEU A 253 18.07 -1.03 -16.41
N SER A 254 18.63 -0.85 -17.61
CA SER A 254 19.39 -1.91 -18.26
C SER A 254 20.61 -2.26 -17.40
N VAL A 255 20.72 -3.52 -16.99
CA VAL A 255 21.99 -4.04 -16.47
C VAL A 255 23.02 -3.90 -17.60
N ARG A 256 24.03 -3.05 -17.35
CA ARG A 256 25.22 -2.96 -18.20
C ARG A 256 26.06 -4.22 -18.06
#